data_AF-A0A8K0NYW9-F1
#
_entry.id   AF-A0A8K0NYW9-F1
#
_cell.length_a   1.000
_cell.length_b   1.000
_cell.length_c   1.000
_cell.angle_alpha   90.00
_cell.angle_beta   90.00
_cell.angle_gamma   90.00
#
_symmetry.space_group_name_H-M   'P 1'
#
loop_
_entity.id
_entity.type
_entity.pdbx_description
1 polymer ?
#
loop_
_entity_poly.entity_id
_entity_poly.type
_entity_poly.pdbx_seq_one_letter_code
_entity_poly.pdbx_strand_id
1 'polypeptide(L)'
;MEFTCCTLWIWGLLCFLVILLVPLALMLVPAILTYITPDGRRKRRLINQIPGPTCLPVIGHILGALMSRQRLLEYRRENCIKYYPIYKIWFLHQPLVNIVGPEYVEAILRSSKHIDKGWVYRYFKPWLGEGLLTSGGEKWFSHRKMLTPTFHFKILEEFIPMFAENSSALADRLSVEALTGKPFDIVPIISQCTLNIICESAMGIKLDREDEEQRKYIAAIHEYGIVLYNRIVKPWYSVDLLFNISSLARKQSETLKILHGFTEKVIKDKKMEYIKNKSEGSDEPVEKRRRRKVKAFLELLIELSMEENLLTDQEIREEVNTFMF
;
A
#
# COMPACT_ATOMS: atom_id res chain seq x y z
N MET A 1 -49.25 -4.08 25.07
CA MET A 1 -48.30 -3.23 24.31
C MET A 1 -47.05 -2.84 25.11
N GLU A 2 -46.99 -3.06 26.43
CA GLU A 2 -45.82 -2.69 27.26
C GLU A 2 -44.69 -3.73 27.27
N PHE A 3 -45.01 -5.02 27.10
CA PHE A 3 -44.01 -6.10 27.08
C PHE A 3 -43.03 -6.04 25.90
N THR A 4 -43.43 -5.46 24.77
CA THR A 4 -42.58 -5.32 23.58
C THR A 4 -41.53 -4.22 23.73
N CYS A 5 -41.78 -3.21 24.58
CA CYS A 5 -40.83 -2.13 24.82
C CYS A 5 -39.67 -2.62 25.70
N CYS A 6 -39.98 -3.29 26.82
CA CYS A 6 -38.96 -3.75 27.76
C CYS A 6 -37.99 -4.77 27.14
N THR A 7 -38.49 -5.66 26.28
CA THR A 7 -37.63 -6.60 25.53
C THR A 7 -36.72 -5.89 24.53
N LEU A 8 -37.21 -4.89 23.80
CA LEU A 8 -36.39 -4.08 22.87
C LEU A 8 -35.24 -3.37 23.58
N TRP A 9 -35.45 -2.84 24.80
CA TRP A 9 -34.39 -2.22 25.60
C TRP A 9 -33.35 -3.24 26.07
N ILE A 10 -33.78 -4.42 26.49
CA ILE A 10 -32.87 -5.51 26.90
C ILE A 10 -32.03 -5.99 25.71
N TRP A 11 -32.64 -6.21 24.55
CA TRP A 11 -31.93 -6.56 23.32
C TRP A 11 -30.99 -5.45 22.85
N GLY A 12 -31.41 -4.18 22.96
CA GLY A 12 -30.57 -3.02 22.66
C GLY A 12 -29.34 -2.93 23.58
N LEU A 13 -29.52 -3.12 24.89
CA LEU A 13 -28.44 -3.13 25.87
C LEU A 13 -27.49 -4.33 25.65
N LEU A 14 -28.03 -5.51 25.38
CA LEU A 14 -27.24 -6.71 25.05
C LEU A 14 -26.41 -6.49 23.78
N CYS A 15 -27.02 -5.97 22.73
CA CYS A 15 -26.31 -5.62 21.49
C CYS A 15 -25.20 -4.59 21.75
N PHE A 16 -25.49 -3.55 22.54
CA PHE A 16 -24.50 -2.53 22.90
C PHE A 16 -23.33 -3.13 23.70
N LEU A 17 -23.61 -3.97 24.69
CA LEU A 17 -22.60 -4.67 25.48
C LEU A 17 -21.77 -5.62 24.61
N VAL A 18 -22.39 -6.36 23.69
CA VAL A 18 -21.66 -7.23 22.74
C VAL A 18 -20.75 -6.41 21.82
N ILE A 19 -21.25 -5.30 21.27
CA ILE A 19 -20.48 -4.40 20.39
C ILE A 19 -19.28 -3.79 21.13
N LEU A 20 -19.38 -3.55 22.43
CA LEU A 20 -18.29 -2.98 23.22
C LEU A 20 -17.32 -4.06 23.74
N LEU A 21 -17.83 -5.15 24.30
CA LEU A 21 -17.05 -6.16 25.00
C LEU A 21 -16.29 -7.09 24.03
N VAL A 22 -16.87 -7.43 22.88
CA VAL A 22 -16.21 -8.35 21.92
C VAL A 22 -14.93 -7.73 21.35
N PRO A 23 -14.92 -6.48 20.84
CA PRO A 23 -13.68 -5.86 20.38
C PRO A 23 -12.66 -5.64 21.48
N LEU A 24 -13.12 -5.29 22.69
CA LEU A 24 -12.25 -5.16 23.84
C LEU A 24 -11.56 -6.49 24.17
N ALA A 25 -12.30 -7.59 24.16
CA ALA A 25 -11.76 -8.94 24.34
C ALA A 25 -10.78 -9.29 23.21
N LEU A 26 -11.09 -8.99 21.94
CA LEU A 26 -10.20 -9.22 20.80
C LEU A 26 -8.87 -8.45 20.91
N MET A 27 -8.86 -7.28 21.57
CA MET A 27 -7.63 -6.53 21.83
C MET A 27 -6.88 -7.02 23.07
N LEU A 28 -7.60 -7.31 24.16
CA LEU A 28 -7.00 -7.62 25.47
C LEU A 28 -6.58 -9.08 25.63
N VAL A 29 -7.31 -10.05 25.08
CA VAL A 29 -6.99 -11.48 25.24
C VAL A 29 -5.62 -11.81 24.65
N PRO A 30 -5.27 -11.42 23.40
CA PRO A 30 -3.92 -11.64 22.88
C PRO A 30 -2.85 -10.97 23.74
N ALA A 31 -3.17 -9.78 24.27
CA ALA A 31 -2.27 -9.06 25.16
C ALA A 31 -2.02 -9.84 26.45
N ILE A 32 -3.06 -10.33 27.11
CA ILE A 32 -2.96 -11.16 28.32
C ILE A 32 -2.17 -12.44 28.02
N LEU A 33 -2.45 -13.10 26.89
CA LEU A 33 -1.72 -14.31 26.48
C LEU A 33 -0.21 -14.06 26.34
N THR A 34 0.23 -12.89 25.86
CA THR A 34 1.67 -12.58 25.83
C THR A 34 2.33 -12.50 27.22
N TYR A 35 1.56 -12.34 28.30
CA TYR A 35 2.06 -12.32 29.68
C TYR A 35 1.99 -13.70 30.34
N ILE A 36 0.99 -14.52 30.00
CA ILE A 36 0.70 -15.79 30.67
C ILE A 36 1.36 -17.00 29.96
N THR A 37 1.49 -17.00 28.64
CA THR A 37 2.04 -18.16 27.94
C THR A 37 3.57 -18.21 28.03
N PRO A 38 4.20 -19.41 28.07
CA PRO A 38 5.66 -19.54 28.04
C PRO A 38 6.31 -18.83 26.85
N ASP A 39 5.72 -18.97 25.66
CA ASP A 39 6.21 -18.32 24.44
C ASP A 39 6.07 -16.81 24.48
N GLY A 40 4.95 -16.31 25.00
CA GLY A 40 4.72 -14.89 25.24
C GLY A 40 5.77 -14.29 26.18
N ARG A 41 6.02 -14.96 27.31
CA ARG A 41 7.06 -14.56 28.27
C ARG A 41 8.45 -14.57 27.64
N ARG A 42 8.79 -15.62 26.87
CA ARG A 42 10.07 -15.72 26.17
C ARG A 42 10.25 -14.57 25.18
N LYS A 43 9.24 -14.29 24.34
CA LYS A 43 9.24 -13.18 23.38
C LYS A 43 9.44 -11.85 24.09
N ARG A 44 8.67 -11.57 25.14
CA ARG A 44 8.80 -10.35 25.93
C ARG A 44 10.17 -10.22 26.56
N ARG A 45 10.73 -11.29 27.13
CA ARG A 45 12.08 -11.29 27.71
C ARG A 45 13.13 -10.91 26.68
N LEU A 46 13.09 -11.50 25.49
CA LEU A 46 14.05 -11.22 24.41
C LEU A 46 13.91 -9.79 23.90
N ILE A 47 12.68 -9.36 23.57
CA ILE A 47 12.43 -7.99 23.12
C ILE A 47 12.81 -6.99 24.21
N ASN A 48 12.64 -7.33 25.49
CA ASN A 48 12.94 -6.41 26.56
C ASN A 48 14.43 -6.12 26.75
N GLN A 49 15.32 -6.91 26.17
CA GLN A 49 16.76 -6.63 26.13
C GLN A 49 17.10 -5.46 25.19
N ILE A 50 16.22 -5.15 24.23
CA ILE A 50 16.38 -4.00 23.33
C ILE A 50 16.00 -2.73 24.10
N PRO A 51 16.79 -1.65 24.03
CA PRO A 51 16.46 -0.39 24.68
C PRO A 51 15.23 0.25 24.03
N GLY A 52 14.60 1.20 24.71
CA GLY A 52 13.46 1.93 24.18
C GLY A 52 12.69 2.67 25.27
N PRO A 53 11.70 3.49 24.88
CA PRO A 53 10.86 4.20 25.81
C PRO A 53 10.10 3.24 26.75
N THR A 54 9.88 3.70 27.98
CA THR A 54 9.08 2.99 28.97
C THR A 54 7.62 2.97 28.54
N CYS A 55 6.99 1.80 28.57
CA CYS A 55 5.60 1.62 28.18
C CYS A 55 4.75 1.13 29.34
N LEU A 56 3.44 1.39 29.27
CA LEU A 56 2.48 0.85 30.21
C LEU A 56 2.33 -0.67 30.00
N PRO A 57 2.15 -1.46 31.08
CA PRO A 57 1.86 -2.88 30.96
C PRO A 57 0.61 -3.12 30.10
N VAL A 58 0.63 -4.19 29.30
CA VAL A 58 -0.47 -4.67 28.43
C VAL A 58 -0.82 -3.74 27.25
N ILE A 59 -0.99 -2.45 27.48
CA ILE A 59 -1.43 -1.47 26.47
C ILE A 59 -0.28 -0.79 25.70
N GLY A 60 0.97 -0.93 26.18
CA GLY A 60 2.15 -0.45 25.45
C GLY A 60 2.20 1.07 25.33
N HIS A 61 2.55 1.57 24.14
CA HIS A 61 2.62 3.00 23.82
C HIS A 61 1.34 3.49 23.13
N ILE A 62 0.17 2.97 23.52
CA ILE A 62 -1.11 3.33 22.91
C ILE A 62 -1.39 4.85 22.92
N LEU A 63 -0.87 5.59 23.90
CA LEU A 63 -1.02 7.05 23.96
C LEU A 63 -0.37 7.76 22.76
N GLY A 64 0.60 7.12 22.10
CA GLY A 64 1.13 7.59 20.82
C GLY A 64 0.07 7.66 19.71
N ALA A 65 -0.99 6.85 19.78
CA ALA A 65 -2.11 6.89 18.83
C ALA A 65 -2.98 8.16 18.95
N LEU A 66 -2.89 8.86 20.09
CA LEU A 66 -3.59 10.13 20.33
C LEU A 66 -2.77 11.34 19.87
N MET A 67 -1.50 11.15 19.53
CA MET A 67 -0.65 12.23 19.04
C MET A 67 -1.07 12.67 17.64
N SER A 68 -0.86 13.94 17.34
CA SER A 68 -0.96 14.43 15.96
C SER A 68 0.08 13.72 15.07
N ARG A 69 -0.18 13.67 13.75
CA ARG A 69 0.75 13.09 12.76
C ARG A 69 2.16 13.65 12.90
N GLN A 70 2.25 14.97 13.01
CA GLN A 70 3.52 15.68 13.16
C GLN A 70 4.23 15.28 14.47
N ARG A 71 3.51 15.31 15.60
CA ARG A 71 4.12 14.95 16.89
C ARG A 71 4.60 13.51 16.93
N LEU A 72 3.88 12.59 16.27
CA LEU A 72 4.30 11.20 16.17
C LEU A 72 5.60 11.05 15.36
N LEU A 73 5.77 11.81 14.27
CA LEU A 73 7.01 11.82 13.49
C LEU A 73 8.19 12.40 14.29
N GLU A 74 7.98 13.51 15.00
CA GLU A 74 8.97 14.09 15.91
C GLU A 74 9.36 13.10 17.00
N TYR A 75 8.38 12.48 17.67
CA TYR A 75 8.61 11.47 18.69
C TYR A 75 9.42 10.27 18.16
N ARG A 76 9.15 9.82 16.93
CA ARG A 76 9.95 8.76 16.29
C ARG A 76 11.39 9.23 16.06
N ARG A 77 11.60 10.45 15.57
CA ARG A 77 12.94 11.03 15.35
C ARG A 77 13.72 11.17 16.66
N GLU A 78 13.09 11.69 17.71
CA GLU A 78 13.66 11.80 19.05
C GLU A 78 14.14 10.44 19.57
N ASN A 79 13.31 9.39 19.44
CA ASN A 79 13.67 8.04 19.86
C ASN A 79 14.77 7.40 19.00
N CYS A 80 14.78 7.64 17.68
CA CYS A 80 15.85 7.17 16.81
C CYS A 80 17.22 7.72 17.24
N ILE A 81 17.28 8.99 17.65
CA ILE A 81 18.51 9.62 18.13
C ILE A 81 18.88 9.08 19.53
N LYS A 82 17.92 9.07 20.45
CA LYS A 82 18.14 8.71 21.86
C LYS A 82 18.57 7.24 22.05
N TYR A 83 18.01 6.34 21.25
CA TYR A 83 18.20 4.89 21.40
C TYR A 83 18.93 4.27 20.20
N TYR A 84 19.72 5.04 19.47
CA TYR A 84 20.59 4.52 18.41
C TYR A 84 21.49 3.38 18.96
N PRO A 85 21.72 2.27 18.24
CA PRO A 85 21.32 1.99 16.84
C PRO A 85 19.98 1.25 16.66
N ILE A 86 19.33 0.82 17.75
CA ILE A 86 18.16 -0.04 17.69
C ILE A 86 17.27 0.21 18.90
N TYR A 87 15.96 0.31 18.69
CA TYR A 87 15.03 0.47 19.81
C TYR A 87 13.70 -0.23 19.59
N LYS A 88 13.07 -0.64 20.68
CA LYS A 88 11.72 -1.22 20.66
C LYS A 88 10.66 -0.18 20.98
N ILE A 89 9.49 -0.36 20.41
CA ILE A 89 8.23 0.20 20.92
C ILE A 89 7.20 -0.92 20.97
N TRP A 90 6.35 -0.90 21.99
CA TRP A 90 5.20 -1.78 22.08
C TRP A 90 3.95 -1.08 21.56
N PHE A 91 3.28 -1.67 20.57
CA PHE A 91 1.95 -1.28 20.12
C PHE A 91 0.96 -2.33 20.64
N LEU A 92 0.21 -1.98 21.69
CA LEU A 92 -0.48 -2.98 22.52
C LEU A 92 0.52 -4.08 22.97
N HIS A 93 0.25 -5.32 22.58
CA HIS A 93 1.05 -6.51 22.87
C HIS A 93 2.01 -6.89 21.73
N GLN A 94 2.02 -6.12 20.63
CA GLN A 94 2.87 -6.37 19.49
C GLN A 94 4.12 -5.49 19.58
N PRO A 95 5.32 -6.08 19.64
CA PRO A 95 6.54 -5.30 19.60
C PRO A 95 6.86 -4.89 18.18
N LEU A 96 7.27 -3.64 18.02
CA LEU A 96 7.90 -3.10 16.82
C LEU A 96 9.34 -2.76 17.19
N VAL A 97 10.29 -3.40 16.49
CA VAL A 97 11.71 -3.13 16.64
C VAL A 97 12.13 -2.21 15.51
N ASN A 98 12.54 -1.00 15.86
CA ASN A 98 13.03 0.01 14.93
C ASN A 98 14.54 -0.13 14.84
N ILE A 99 15.02 -0.44 13.66
CA ILE A 99 16.45 -0.63 13.36
C ILE A 99 16.91 0.61 12.62
N VAL A 100 17.92 1.30 13.17
CA VAL A 100 18.41 2.59 12.67
C VAL A 100 19.88 2.49 12.25
N GLY A 101 20.69 1.74 12.98
CA GLY A 101 22.11 1.56 12.67
C GLY A 101 22.32 0.79 11.36
N PRO A 102 23.22 1.27 10.47
CA PRO A 102 23.39 0.71 9.14
C PRO A 102 23.82 -0.75 9.14
N GLU A 103 24.64 -1.19 10.10
CA GLU A 103 25.11 -2.57 10.21
C GLU A 103 23.96 -3.55 10.49
N TYR A 104 23.00 -3.12 11.34
CA TYR A 104 21.81 -3.91 11.66
C TYR A 104 20.82 -3.93 10.50
N VAL A 105 20.64 -2.79 9.83
CA VAL A 105 19.81 -2.70 8.62
C VAL A 105 20.35 -3.63 7.53
N GLU A 106 21.65 -3.59 7.29
CA GLU A 106 22.32 -4.45 6.31
C GLU A 106 22.14 -5.94 6.62
N ALA A 107 22.31 -6.35 7.88
CA ALA A 107 22.13 -7.75 8.29
C ALA A 107 20.71 -8.27 8.00
N ILE A 108 19.69 -7.42 8.15
CA ILE A 108 18.30 -7.78 7.85
C ILE A 108 18.02 -7.75 6.34
N LEU A 109 18.42 -6.69 5.64
CA LEU A 109 18.12 -6.51 4.21
C LEU A 109 18.88 -7.47 3.29
N ARG A 110 20.05 -7.98 3.71
CA ARG A 110 20.78 -9.03 2.98
C ARG A 110 20.18 -10.43 3.19
N SER A 111 19.36 -10.62 4.21
CA SER A 111 18.81 -11.94 4.55
C SER A 111 17.66 -12.31 3.61
N SER A 112 17.78 -13.44 2.92
CA SER A 112 16.67 -14.07 2.19
C SER A 112 15.66 -14.77 3.11
N LYS A 113 15.94 -14.87 4.41
CA LYS A 113 15.04 -15.53 5.39
C LYS A 113 13.96 -14.60 5.94
N HIS A 114 14.20 -13.28 5.97
CA HIS A 114 13.31 -12.30 6.60
C HIS A 114 12.60 -11.43 5.56
N ILE A 115 12.02 -12.08 4.54
CA ILE A 115 11.39 -11.42 3.40
C ILE A 115 9.88 -11.18 3.57
N ASP A 116 9.27 -11.85 4.55
CA ASP A 116 7.85 -11.73 4.85
C ASP A 116 7.49 -10.35 5.36
N LYS A 117 6.34 -9.85 4.91
CA LYS A 117 5.85 -8.53 5.27
C LYS A 117 5.26 -8.51 6.68
N GLY A 118 5.49 -7.42 7.39
CA GLY A 118 4.88 -7.19 8.69
C GLY A 118 3.36 -7.07 8.60
N TRP A 119 2.67 -7.27 9.73
CA TRP A 119 1.20 -7.22 9.84
C TRP A 119 0.56 -5.94 9.26
N VAL A 120 1.30 -4.83 9.21
CA VAL A 120 0.89 -3.55 8.63
C VAL A 120 0.45 -3.69 7.16
N TYR A 121 1.12 -4.57 6.40
CA TYR A 121 0.83 -4.78 4.98
C TYR A 121 -0.57 -5.36 4.71
N ARG A 122 -1.21 -5.97 5.72
CA ARG A 122 -2.59 -6.47 5.59
C ARG A 122 -3.58 -5.36 5.21
N TYR A 123 -3.30 -4.11 5.59
CA TYR A 123 -4.18 -2.99 5.29
C TYR A 123 -4.02 -2.47 3.87
N PHE A 124 -2.94 -2.83 3.18
CA PHE A 124 -2.74 -2.51 1.76
C PHE A 124 -3.45 -3.50 0.85
N LYS A 125 -3.64 -4.76 1.31
CA LYS A 125 -4.28 -5.83 0.52
C LYS A 125 -5.66 -5.49 -0.06
N PRO A 126 -6.56 -4.73 0.60
CA PRO A 126 -7.84 -4.35 -0.01
C PRO A 126 -7.69 -3.53 -1.30
N TRP A 127 -6.58 -2.80 -1.45
CA TRP A 127 -6.24 -2.06 -2.67
C TRP A 127 -5.30 -2.88 -3.56
N LEU A 128 -4.14 -3.28 -3.05
CA LEU A 128 -3.07 -3.85 -3.88
C LEU A 128 -3.21 -5.37 -4.11
N GLY A 129 -4.13 -6.02 -3.39
CA GLY A 129 -4.25 -7.48 -3.35
C GLY A 129 -2.96 -8.14 -2.85
N GLU A 130 -2.54 -9.21 -3.52
CA GLU A 130 -1.30 -9.93 -3.22
C GLU A 130 -0.24 -9.74 -4.32
N GLY A 131 -0.03 -8.50 -4.77
CA GLY A 131 1.04 -8.13 -5.71
C GLY A 131 2.43 -8.09 -5.07
N LEU A 132 3.44 -7.63 -5.82
CA LEU A 132 4.86 -7.67 -5.43
C LEU A 132 5.19 -6.99 -4.09
N LEU A 133 4.45 -5.96 -3.70
CA LEU A 133 4.67 -5.23 -2.44
C LEU A 133 4.16 -6.02 -1.22
N THR A 134 3.07 -6.78 -1.39
CA THR A 134 2.27 -7.38 -0.31
C THR A 134 2.38 -8.90 -0.22
N SER A 135 2.84 -9.56 -1.28
CA SER A 135 3.09 -11.00 -1.32
C SER A 135 4.35 -11.39 -0.54
N GLY A 136 4.44 -12.68 -0.19
CA GLY A 136 5.61 -13.31 0.42
C GLY A 136 5.91 -14.66 -0.23
N GLY A 137 6.95 -15.34 0.26
CA GLY A 137 7.31 -16.69 -0.16
C GLY A 137 7.53 -16.87 -1.68
N GLU A 138 7.04 -18.00 -2.20
CA GLU A 138 7.23 -18.42 -3.60
C GLU A 138 6.53 -17.50 -4.60
N LYS A 139 5.31 -17.01 -4.29
CA LYS A 139 4.58 -16.08 -5.16
C LYS A 139 5.41 -14.81 -5.41
N TRP A 140 5.90 -14.20 -4.33
CA TRP A 140 6.76 -13.02 -4.42
C TRP A 140 8.03 -13.29 -5.25
N PHE A 141 8.69 -14.42 -5.01
CA PHE A 141 9.93 -14.76 -5.72
C PHE A 141 9.67 -14.95 -7.22
N SER A 142 8.60 -15.68 -7.57
CA SER A 142 8.18 -15.92 -8.96
C SER A 142 7.87 -14.60 -9.68
N HIS A 143 7.00 -13.77 -9.09
CA HIS A 143 6.62 -12.48 -9.67
C HIS A 143 7.83 -11.54 -9.77
N ARG A 144 8.69 -11.46 -8.75
CA ARG A 144 9.90 -10.65 -8.80
C ARG A 144 10.82 -11.07 -9.94
N LYS A 145 11.05 -12.38 -10.10
CA LYS A 145 11.90 -12.92 -11.16
C LYS A 145 11.34 -12.58 -12.55
N MET A 146 10.03 -12.71 -12.71
CA MET A 146 9.30 -12.41 -13.94
C MET A 146 9.34 -10.92 -14.30
N LEU A 147 9.20 -10.04 -13.31
CA LEU A 147 9.05 -8.60 -13.51
C LEU A 147 10.38 -7.83 -13.56
N THR A 148 11.43 -8.30 -12.89
CA THR A 148 12.74 -7.62 -12.85
C THR A 148 13.29 -7.22 -14.23
N PRO A 149 13.16 -8.04 -15.30
CA PRO A 149 13.60 -7.65 -16.63
C PRO A 149 13.00 -6.34 -17.14
N THR A 150 11.75 -6.00 -16.76
CA THR A 150 11.04 -4.77 -17.17
C THR A 150 11.68 -3.47 -16.65
N PHE A 151 12.61 -3.58 -15.71
CA PHE A 151 13.34 -2.45 -15.12
C PHE A 151 14.83 -2.43 -15.51
N HIS A 152 15.21 -3.19 -16.54
CA HIS A 152 16.58 -3.18 -17.06
C HIS A 152 16.89 -1.82 -17.75
N PHE A 153 18.13 -1.33 -17.65
CA PHE A 153 18.49 0.03 -18.09
C PHE A 153 18.11 0.35 -19.55
N LYS A 154 18.26 -0.62 -20.46
CA LYS A 154 17.83 -0.47 -21.87
C LYS A 154 16.35 -0.12 -22.03
N ILE A 155 15.51 -0.59 -21.12
CA ILE A 155 14.07 -0.29 -21.09
C ILE A 155 13.85 1.12 -20.59
N LEU A 156 14.55 1.48 -19.52
CA LEU A 156 14.45 2.81 -18.92
C LEU A 156 14.94 3.90 -19.88
N GLU A 157 15.92 3.62 -20.74
CA GLU A 157 16.38 4.52 -21.80
C GLU A 157 15.26 4.83 -22.81
N GLU A 158 14.41 3.87 -23.13
CA GLU A 158 13.24 4.09 -24.02
C GLU A 158 12.18 5.00 -23.37
N PHE A 159 12.20 5.17 -22.04
CA PHE A 159 11.26 6.03 -21.31
C PHE A 159 11.70 7.51 -21.25
N ILE A 160 12.97 7.82 -21.58
CA ILE A 160 13.52 9.18 -21.52
C ILE A 160 12.67 10.21 -22.30
N PRO A 161 12.21 9.93 -23.54
CA PRO A 161 11.37 10.90 -24.27
C PRO A 161 10.07 11.23 -23.54
N MET A 162 9.42 10.23 -22.92
CA MET A 162 8.19 10.43 -22.14
C MET A 162 8.45 11.26 -20.89
N PHE A 163 9.58 11.01 -20.20
CA PHE A 163 9.99 11.82 -19.06
C PHE A 163 10.23 13.27 -19.46
N ALA A 164 10.89 13.51 -20.59
CA ALA A 164 11.16 14.86 -21.10
C ALA A 164 9.85 15.60 -21.45
N GLU A 165 8.93 14.95 -22.17
CA GLU A 165 7.65 15.52 -22.56
C GLU A 165 6.80 15.89 -21.33
N ASN A 166 6.64 14.96 -20.39
CA ASN A 166 5.85 15.21 -19.17
C ASN A 166 6.52 16.21 -18.23
N SER A 167 7.85 16.23 -18.14
CA SER A 167 8.59 17.22 -17.34
C SER A 167 8.50 18.63 -17.93
N SER A 168 8.50 18.76 -19.27
CA SER A 168 8.26 20.05 -19.92
C SER A 168 6.85 20.56 -19.61
N ALA A 169 5.83 19.71 -19.75
CA ALA A 169 4.45 20.08 -19.42
C ALA A 169 4.28 20.45 -17.94
N LEU A 170 4.99 19.78 -17.04
CA LEU A 170 5.05 20.15 -15.63
C LEU A 170 5.66 21.55 -15.44
N ALA A 171 6.79 21.84 -16.08
CA ALA A 171 7.44 23.15 -15.99
C ALA A 171 6.53 24.27 -16.51
N ASP A 172 5.83 24.04 -17.63
CA ASP A 172 4.86 24.99 -18.19
C ASP A 172 3.74 25.29 -17.18
N ARG A 173 3.14 24.27 -16.56
CA ARG A 173 2.09 24.45 -15.54
C ARG A 173 2.59 25.20 -14.30
N LEU A 174 3.79 24.86 -13.81
CA LEU A 174 4.40 25.56 -12.68
C LEU A 174 4.69 27.02 -13.01
N SER A 175 5.07 27.33 -14.26
CA SER A 175 5.34 28.69 -14.70
C SER A 175 4.07 29.55 -14.63
N VAL A 176 2.93 29.00 -15.04
CA VAL A 176 1.63 29.67 -14.98
C VAL A 176 1.22 29.97 -13.54
N GLU A 177 1.34 28.99 -12.63
CA GLU A 177 1.02 29.19 -11.21
C GLU A 177 1.96 30.22 -10.56
N ALA A 178 3.24 30.23 -10.95
CA ALA A 178 4.23 31.18 -10.44
C ALA A 178 3.92 32.64 -10.83
N LEU A 179 3.23 32.88 -11.95
CA LEU A 179 2.80 34.24 -12.34
C LEU A 179 1.87 34.89 -11.32
N THR A 180 1.19 34.10 -10.48
CA THR A 180 0.32 34.62 -9.43
C THR A 180 1.08 35.34 -8.31
N GLY A 181 2.40 35.08 -8.18
CA GLY A 181 3.25 35.63 -7.13
C GLY A 181 2.93 35.13 -5.71
N LYS A 182 2.07 34.10 -5.58
CA LYS A 182 1.63 33.56 -4.29
C LYS A 182 2.17 32.15 -4.08
N PRO A 183 2.40 31.71 -2.83
CA PRO A 183 2.65 30.31 -2.53
C PRO A 183 1.46 29.45 -2.96
N PHE A 184 1.74 28.31 -3.58
CA PHE A 184 0.74 27.32 -4.00
C PHE A 184 1.21 25.90 -3.67
N ASP A 185 0.27 24.95 -3.61
CA ASP A 185 0.58 23.54 -3.37
C ASP A 185 1.03 22.86 -4.66
N ILE A 186 2.28 22.39 -4.69
CA ILE A 186 2.87 21.70 -5.85
C ILE A 186 2.45 20.23 -5.93
N VAL A 187 1.95 19.63 -4.84
CA VAL A 187 1.68 18.19 -4.76
C VAL A 187 0.70 17.73 -5.84
N PRO A 188 -0.46 18.39 -6.07
CA PRO A 188 -1.39 17.97 -7.13
C PRO A 188 -0.77 18.02 -8.53
N ILE A 189 0.10 19.00 -8.80
CA ILE A 189 0.73 19.20 -10.12
C ILE A 189 1.78 18.11 -10.36
N ILE A 190 2.61 17.82 -9.35
CA ILE A 190 3.64 16.77 -9.42
C ILE A 190 2.98 15.39 -9.49
N SER A 191 1.98 15.10 -8.65
CA SER A 191 1.25 13.82 -8.67
C SER A 191 0.63 13.54 -10.04
N GLN A 192 0.12 14.57 -10.70
CA GLN A 192 -0.44 14.45 -12.04
C GLN A 192 0.64 14.12 -13.07
N CYS A 193 1.80 14.78 -13.00
CA CYS A 193 2.93 14.48 -13.87
C CYS A 193 3.44 13.04 -13.66
N THR A 194 3.61 12.61 -12.40
CA THR A 194 4.08 11.27 -12.08
C THR A 194 3.11 10.19 -12.54
N LEU A 195 1.79 10.43 -12.44
CA LEU A 195 0.77 9.52 -12.95
C LEU A 195 0.84 9.37 -14.47
N ASN A 196 0.98 10.50 -15.19
CA ASN A 196 1.11 10.47 -16.65
C ASN A 196 2.35 9.69 -17.07
N ILE A 197 3.48 9.93 -16.39
CA ILE A 197 4.73 9.24 -16.65
C ILE A 197 4.57 7.73 -16.47
N ILE A 198 4.06 7.26 -15.32
CA ILE A 198 3.96 5.81 -15.08
C ILE A 198 2.96 5.13 -16.03
N CYS A 199 1.87 5.82 -16.39
CA CYS A 199 0.91 5.30 -17.36
C CYS A 199 1.50 5.22 -18.76
N GLU A 200 2.22 6.25 -19.22
CA GLU A 200 2.82 6.25 -20.56
C GLU A 200 3.99 5.26 -20.65
N SER A 201 4.84 5.20 -19.61
CA SER A 201 6.05 4.37 -19.63
C SER A 201 5.79 2.90 -19.30
N ALA A 202 5.21 2.61 -18.13
CA ALA A 202 5.09 1.26 -17.61
C ALA A 202 3.76 0.60 -18.05
N MET A 203 2.67 1.35 -18.08
CA MET A 203 1.37 0.82 -18.53
C MET A 203 1.23 0.86 -20.07
N GLY A 204 2.02 1.68 -20.74
CA GLY A 204 2.01 1.83 -22.19
C GLY A 204 0.72 2.47 -22.71
N ILE A 205 0.10 3.35 -21.92
CA ILE A 205 -1.12 4.10 -22.28
C ILE A 205 -0.83 5.59 -22.10
N LYS A 206 -1.02 6.36 -23.17
CA LYS A 206 -0.96 7.81 -23.09
C LYS A 206 -2.31 8.34 -22.60
N LEU A 207 -2.29 8.97 -21.43
CA LEU A 207 -3.47 9.60 -20.87
C LEU A 207 -3.65 11.02 -21.39
N ASP A 208 -4.89 11.48 -21.47
CA ASP A 208 -5.20 12.87 -21.79
C ASP A 208 -4.74 13.80 -20.66
N ARG A 209 -4.08 14.90 -20.99
CA ARG A 209 -3.32 15.72 -20.00
C ARG A 209 -4.18 16.41 -18.94
N GLU A 210 -5.51 16.44 -19.08
CA GLU A 210 -6.46 17.11 -18.16
C GLU A 210 -7.72 16.28 -17.88
N ASP A 211 -7.56 14.99 -17.57
CA ASP A 211 -8.70 14.12 -17.28
C ASP A 211 -9.22 14.31 -15.84
N GLU A 212 -10.54 14.47 -15.71
CA GLU A 212 -11.24 14.44 -14.43
C GLU A 212 -11.03 13.10 -13.70
N GLU A 213 -10.90 12.01 -14.45
CA GLU A 213 -10.68 10.66 -13.93
C GLU A 213 -9.33 10.55 -13.20
N GLN A 214 -8.27 11.13 -13.77
CA GLN A 214 -6.94 11.15 -13.16
C GLN A 214 -6.93 11.93 -11.85
N ARG A 215 -7.60 13.09 -11.81
CA ARG A 215 -7.74 13.87 -10.58
C ARG A 215 -8.49 13.09 -9.50
N LYS A 216 -9.56 12.37 -9.87
CA LYS A 216 -10.30 11.48 -8.96
C LYS A 216 -9.43 10.34 -8.45
N TYR A 217 -8.63 9.73 -9.33
CA TYR A 217 -7.71 8.67 -8.96
C TYR A 217 -6.64 9.15 -7.97
N ILE A 218 -5.96 10.27 -8.26
CA ILE A 218 -4.95 10.87 -7.37
C ILE A 218 -5.58 11.23 -6.01
N ALA A 219 -6.75 11.87 -6.01
CA ALA A 219 -7.46 12.19 -4.77
C ALA A 219 -7.80 10.91 -3.98
N ALA A 220 -8.21 9.85 -4.66
CA ALA A 220 -8.48 8.56 -4.03
C ALA A 220 -7.21 7.95 -3.40
N ILE A 221 -6.04 8.05 -4.01
CA ILE A 221 -4.77 7.59 -3.41
C ILE A 221 -4.53 8.31 -2.07
N HIS A 222 -4.63 9.65 -2.06
CA HIS A 222 -4.43 10.44 -0.85
C HIS A 222 -5.45 10.09 0.25
N GLU A 223 -6.71 9.89 -0.13
CA GLU A 223 -7.78 9.53 0.80
C GLU A 223 -7.62 8.13 1.37
N TYR A 224 -7.18 7.17 0.55
CA TYR A 224 -6.82 5.83 1.02
C TYR A 224 -5.62 5.89 1.96
N GLY A 225 -4.64 6.75 1.69
CA GLY A 225 -3.51 7.01 2.58
C GLY A 225 -3.94 7.46 3.99
N ILE A 226 -5.01 8.26 4.09
CA ILE A 226 -5.60 8.64 5.38
C ILE A 226 -6.23 7.42 6.07
N VAL A 227 -6.94 6.57 5.33
CA VAL A 227 -7.48 5.30 5.87
C VAL A 227 -6.35 4.42 6.40
N LEU A 228 -5.33 4.16 5.58
CA LEU A 228 -4.16 3.35 5.94
C LEU A 228 -3.49 3.87 7.21
N TYR A 229 -3.17 5.17 7.24
CA TYR A 229 -2.55 5.79 8.41
C TYR A 229 -3.36 5.51 9.68
N ASN A 230 -4.68 5.75 9.63
CA ASN A 230 -5.56 5.52 10.77
C ASN A 230 -5.60 4.04 11.19
N ARG A 231 -5.65 3.09 10.24
CA ARG A 231 -5.63 1.64 10.55
C ARG A 231 -4.32 1.17 11.18
N ILE A 232 -3.21 1.83 10.85
CA ILE A 232 -1.87 1.50 11.37
C ILE A 232 -1.69 2.05 12.78
N VAL A 233 -2.04 3.32 12.99
CA VAL A 233 -1.71 4.02 14.25
C VAL A 233 -2.78 3.90 15.32
N LYS A 234 -4.06 3.67 14.97
CA LYS A 234 -5.17 3.61 15.94
C LYS A 234 -5.57 2.15 16.20
N PRO A 235 -5.36 1.63 17.42
CA PRO A 235 -5.59 0.22 17.69
C PRO A 235 -7.05 -0.23 17.50
N TRP A 236 -8.04 0.64 17.73
CA TRP A 236 -9.45 0.29 17.51
C TRP A 236 -9.78 0.04 16.03
N TYR A 237 -9.03 0.62 15.08
CA TYR A 237 -9.17 0.30 13.66
C TYR A 237 -8.34 -0.93 13.22
N SER A 238 -7.57 -1.51 14.14
CA SER A 238 -6.90 -2.80 13.91
C SER A 238 -7.82 -4.00 14.08
N VAL A 239 -8.96 -3.81 14.77
CA VAL A 239 -10.02 -4.82 14.87
C VAL A 239 -11.01 -4.59 13.71
N ASP A 240 -11.12 -5.56 12.81
CA ASP A 240 -11.95 -5.42 11.61
C ASP A 240 -13.43 -5.14 11.93
N LEU A 241 -13.98 -5.72 13.00
CA LEU A 241 -15.35 -5.45 13.42
C LEU A 241 -15.61 -3.97 13.72
N LEU A 242 -14.72 -3.33 14.49
CA LEU A 242 -14.82 -1.91 14.82
C LEU A 242 -14.54 -1.01 13.61
N PHE A 243 -13.62 -1.43 12.76
CA PHE A 243 -13.36 -0.71 11.53
C PHE A 243 -14.57 -0.71 10.60
N ASN A 244 -15.19 -1.87 10.38
CA ASN A 244 -16.27 -2.07 9.42
C ASN A 244 -17.54 -1.26 9.74
N ILE A 245 -17.80 -0.96 11.02
CA ILE A 245 -18.93 -0.09 11.43
C ILE A 245 -18.60 1.41 11.38
N SER A 246 -17.34 1.77 11.16
CA SER A 246 -16.90 3.17 11.15
C SER A 246 -17.16 3.86 9.82
N SER A 247 -17.25 5.19 9.83
CA SER A 247 -17.27 6.00 8.59
C SER A 247 -16.00 5.81 7.74
N LEU A 248 -14.89 5.40 8.35
CA LEU A 248 -13.63 5.17 7.67
C LEU A 248 -13.69 3.91 6.78
N ALA A 249 -14.47 2.89 7.14
CA ALA A 249 -14.70 1.73 6.27
C ALA A 249 -15.53 2.10 5.04
N ARG A 250 -16.53 2.99 5.19
CA ARG A 250 -17.27 3.53 4.05
C ARG A 250 -16.34 4.29 3.11
N LYS A 251 -15.52 5.18 3.67
CA LYS A 251 -14.50 5.93 2.91
C LYS A 251 -13.52 4.99 2.19
N GLN A 252 -13.08 3.92 2.84
CA GLN A 252 -12.24 2.89 2.20
C GLN A 252 -12.96 2.28 0.99
N SER A 253 -14.23 1.88 1.13
CA SER A 253 -15.00 1.26 0.04
C SER A 253 -15.18 2.21 -1.15
N GLU A 254 -15.57 3.46 -0.91
CA GLU A 254 -15.73 4.47 -1.96
C GLU A 254 -14.41 4.71 -2.72
N THR A 255 -13.32 4.84 -1.96
CA THR A 255 -11.99 5.08 -2.51
C THR A 255 -11.50 3.88 -3.34
N LEU A 256 -11.69 2.66 -2.83
CA LEU A 256 -11.31 1.44 -3.54
C LEU A 256 -12.06 1.26 -4.87
N LYS A 257 -13.32 1.69 -4.97
CA LYS A 257 -14.06 1.66 -6.24
C LYS A 257 -13.40 2.53 -7.30
N ILE A 258 -12.93 3.72 -6.92
CA ILE A 258 -12.23 4.64 -7.84
C ILE A 258 -10.87 4.04 -8.24
N LEU A 259 -10.10 3.57 -7.25
CA LEU A 259 -8.76 3.04 -7.47
C LEU A 259 -8.77 1.80 -8.38
N HIS A 260 -9.63 0.83 -8.09
CA HIS A 260 -9.77 -0.37 -8.91
C HIS A 260 -10.39 -0.06 -10.27
N GLY A 261 -11.37 0.85 -10.33
CA GLY A 261 -12.00 1.23 -11.60
C GLY A 261 -11.00 1.82 -12.59
N PHE A 262 -10.09 2.67 -12.12
CA PHE A 262 -9.05 3.27 -12.96
C PHE A 262 -8.06 2.22 -13.49
N THR A 263 -7.55 1.35 -12.62
CA THR A 263 -6.57 0.32 -13.04
C THR A 263 -7.20 -0.76 -13.91
N GLU A 264 -8.45 -1.14 -13.66
CA GLU A 264 -9.21 -2.05 -14.53
C GLU A 264 -9.44 -1.45 -15.93
N LYS A 265 -9.69 -0.14 -16.02
CA LYS A 265 -9.78 0.57 -17.31
C LYS A 265 -8.44 0.52 -18.05
N VAL A 266 -7.34 0.86 -17.38
CA VAL A 266 -5.97 0.80 -17.94
C VAL A 266 -5.67 -0.62 -18.47
N ILE A 267 -5.92 -1.66 -17.66
CA ILE A 267 -5.69 -3.05 -18.07
C ILE A 267 -6.52 -3.41 -19.30
N LYS A 268 -7.80 -3.02 -19.30
CA LYS A 268 -8.72 -3.31 -20.41
C LYS A 268 -8.27 -2.63 -21.70
N ASP A 269 -7.95 -1.35 -21.64
CA ASP A 269 -7.54 -0.56 -22.82
C ASP A 269 -6.25 -1.15 -23.42
N LYS A 270 -5.27 -1.52 -22.58
CA LYS A 270 -4.03 -2.14 -23.06
C LYS A 270 -4.25 -3.54 -23.63
N LYS A 271 -5.12 -4.35 -23.03
CA LYS A 271 -5.48 -5.69 -23.53
C LYS A 271 -6.16 -5.61 -24.89
N MET A 272 -7.03 -4.63 -25.10
CA MET A 272 -7.67 -4.39 -26.41
C MET A 272 -6.65 -3.95 -27.47
N GLU A 273 -5.73 -3.05 -27.13
CA GLU A 273 -4.63 -2.64 -28.02
C GLU A 273 -3.74 -3.83 -28.39
N TYR A 274 -3.37 -4.67 -27.42
CA TYR A 274 -2.55 -5.87 -27.64
C TYR A 274 -3.21 -6.85 -28.62
N ILE A 275 -4.50 -7.14 -28.43
CA ILE A 275 -5.27 -8.05 -29.31
C ILE A 275 -5.35 -7.48 -30.72
N LYS A 276 -5.65 -6.19 -30.87
CA LYS A 276 -5.73 -5.52 -32.18
C LYS A 276 -4.39 -5.59 -32.93
N ASN A 277 -3.28 -5.25 -32.27
CA ASN A 277 -1.95 -5.32 -32.85
C ASN A 277 -1.57 -6.76 -33.25
N LYS A 278 -2.03 -7.76 -32.49
CA LYS A 278 -1.80 -9.18 -32.81
C LYS A 278 -2.61 -9.65 -34.02
N SER A 279 -3.84 -9.16 -34.20
CA SER A 279 -4.66 -9.46 -35.39
C SER A 279 -4.16 -8.77 -36.65
N GLU A 280 -3.63 -7.55 -36.56
CA GLU A 280 -3.13 -6.79 -37.71
C GLU A 280 -1.69 -7.20 -38.12
N GLY A 281 -0.91 -7.78 -37.21
CA GLY A 281 0.49 -8.18 -37.42
C GLY A 281 0.71 -9.65 -37.80
N SER A 282 -0.27 -10.35 -38.39
CA SER A 282 -0.19 -11.78 -38.73
C SER A 282 0.83 -12.13 -39.83
N ASP A 283 1.37 -11.14 -40.55
CA ASP A 283 2.27 -11.34 -41.70
C ASP A 283 3.77 -11.15 -41.40
N GLU A 284 4.15 -10.76 -40.17
CA GLU A 284 5.57 -10.62 -39.82
C GLU A 284 6.18 -11.90 -39.23
N PRO A 285 7.43 -12.28 -39.61
CA PRO A 285 8.09 -13.46 -39.07
C PRO A 285 8.26 -13.37 -37.55
N VAL A 286 7.96 -14.48 -36.85
CA VAL A 286 8.04 -14.63 -35.38
C VAL A 286 9.38 -14.17 -34.80
N GLU A 287 10.46 -14.35 -35.55
CA GLU A 287 11.82 -13.97 -35.16
C GLU A 287 12.07 -12.45 -35.20
N LYS A 288 11.38 -11.72 -36.08
CA LYS A 288 11.34 -10.24 -36.08
C LYS A 288 10.47 -9.70 -34.95
N ARG A 289 9.37 -10.40 -34.62
CA ARG A 289 8.45 -10.07 -33.53
C ARG A 289 9.09 -10.24 -32.15
N ARG A 290 9.89 -11.29 -31.94
CA ARG A 290 10.71 -11.51 -30.73
C ARG A 290 11.90 -10.54 -30.62
N ARG A 291 12.43 -10.05 -31.75
CA ARG A 291 13.49 -9.03 -31.79
C ARG A 291 12.96 -7.59 -31.69
N ARG A 292 11.65 -7.37 -31.85
CA ARG A 292 11.02 -6.05 -31.80
C ARG A 292 10.66 -5.69 -30.36
N LYS A 293 11.24 -4.55 -29.95
CA LYS A 293 10.96 -3.73 -28.77
C LYS A 293 10.99 -4.47 -27.43
N VAL A 294 11.83 -3.91 -26.57
CA VAL A 294 11.68 -4.07 -25.15
C VAL A 294 10.23 -3.77 -24.76
N LYS A 295 9.58 -4.67 -24.02
CA LYS A 295 8.17 -4.54 -23.64
C LYS A 295 8.03 -3.67 -22.40
N ALA A 296 7.02 -2.80 -22.44
CA ALA A 296 6.56 -2.12 -21.24
C ALA A 296 6.01 -3.14 -20.23
N PHE A 297 5.95 -2.75 -18.96
CA PHE A 297 5.57 -3.63 -17.85
C PHE A 297 4.20 -4.30 -18.05
N LEU A 298 3.16 -3.54 -18.38
CA LEU A 298 1.80 -4.09 -18.56
C LEU A 298 1.70 -4.98 -19.81
N GLU A 299 2.44 -4.66 -20.87
CA GLU A 299 2.47 -5.48 -22.08
C GLU A 299 3.08 -6.86 -21.79
N LEU A 300 4.16 -6.91 -21.01
CA LEU A 300 4.75 -8.18 -20.55
C LEU A 300 3.74 -8.99 -19.74
N LEU A 301 3.04 -8.37 -18.78
CA LEU A 301 2.03 -9.06 -17.96
C LEU A 301 0.92 -9.68 -18.81
N ILE A 302 0.42 -8.94 -19.81
CA ILE A 302 -0.63 -9.41 -20.72
C ILE A 302 -0.12 -10.59 -21.56
N GLU A 303 1.09 -10.51 -22.11
CA GLU A 303 1.67 -11.60 -22.88
C GLU A 303 1.86 -12.87 -22.03
N LEU A 304 2.42 -12.75 -20.84
CA LEU A 304 2.65 -13.90 -19.94
C LEU A 304 1.34 -14.57 -19.51
N SER A 305 0.27 -13.79 -19.38
CA SER A 305 -1.08 -14.31 -19.12
C SER A 305 -1.68 -14.99 -20.37
N MET A 306 -1.65 -14.33 -21.52
CA MET A 306 -2.35 -14.79 -22.73
C MET A 306 -1.61 -15.89 -23.51
N GLU A 307 -0.27 -15.91 -23.48
CA GLU A 307 0.55 -16.81 -24.29
C GLU A 307 1.14 -17.97 -23.46
N GLU A 308 1.53 -17.70 -22.22
CA GLU A 308 2.18 -18.69 -21.36
C GLU A 308 1.28 -19.19 -20.23
N ASN A 309 0.10 -18.57 -20.03
CA ASN A 309 -0.85 -18.89 -18.96
C ASN A 309 -0.20 -18.89 -17.56
N LEU A 310 0.79 -18.02 -17.35
CA LEU A 310 1.56 -17.93 -16.11
C LEU A 310 0.96 -16.96 -15.08
N LEU A 311 0.03 -16.10 -15.52
CA LEU A 311 -0.60 -15.09 -14.69
C LEU A 311 -2.11 -15.06 -14.92
N THR A 312 -2.85 -14.98 -13.84
CA THR A 312 -4.31 -14.75 -13.87
C THR A 312 -4.62 -13.27 -14.07
N ASP A 313 -5.83 -12.95 -14.56
CA ASP A 313 -6.32 -11.57 -14.65
C ASP A 313 -6.31 -10.86 -13.27
N GLN A 314 -6.54 -11.62 -12.18
CA GLN A 314 -6.42 -11.10 -10.83
C GLN A 314 -4.98 -10.68 -10.51
N GLU A 315 -3.99 -11.54 -10.80
CA GLU A 315 -2.58 -11.25 -10.54
C GLU A 315 -2.07 -10.07 -11.38
N ILE A 316 -2.52 -9.94 -12.64
CA ILE A 316 -2.24 -8.74 -13.44
C ILE A 316 -2.74 -7.50 -12.71
N ARG A 317 -3.99 -7.50 -12.22
CA ARG A 317 -4.55 -6.36 -11.50
C ARG A 317 -3.81 -6.05 -10.21
N GLU A 318 -3.41 -7.08 -9.46
CA GLU A 318 -2.61 -6.94 -8.23
C GLU A 318 -1.25 -6.27 -8.50
N GLU A 319 -0.58 -6.68 -9.57
CA GLU A 319 0.69 -6.09 -9.98
C GLU A 319 0.51 -4.67 -10.52
N VAL A 320 -0.48 -4.41 -11.38
CA VAL A 320 -0.78 -3.06 -11.88
C VAL A 320 -1.11 -2.11 -10.72
N ASN A 321 -1.97 -2.52 -9.79
CA ASN A 321 -2.27 -1.74 -8.59
C ASN A 321 -1.00 -1.45 -7.78
N THR A 322 -0.11 -2.43 -7.65
CA THR A 322 1.16 -2.30 -6.91
C THR A 322 2.11 -1.30 -7.55
N PHE A 323 2.19 -1.24 -8.88
CA PHE A 323 3.10 -0.34 -9.60
C PHE A 323 2.52 1.06 -9.86
N MET A 324 1.20 1.23 -9.73
CA MET A 324 0.52 2.53 -9.83
C MET A 324 0.24 3.20 -8.47
N PHE A 325 0.38 2.45 -7.36
CA PHE A 325 0.41 2.94 -5.98
C PHE A 325 1.57 3.89 -5.74
#